data_AF-A0A847BCQ9-F1
#
_entry.id   AF-A0A847BCQ9-F1
#
_cell.length_a   1.000
_cell.length_b   1.000
_cell.length_c   1.000
_cell.angle_alpha   90.00
_cell.angle_beta   90.00
_cell.angle_gamma   90.00
#
_symmetry.space_group_name_H-M   'P 1'
#
loop_
_entity.id
_entity.type
_entity.pdbx_description
1 polymer ?
#
loop_
_entity_poly.entity_id
_entity_poly.type
_entity_poly.pdbx_seq_one_letter_code
_entity_poly.pdbx_strand_id
1 'polypeptide(L)' 'MSKFALEDVLSVHHWNDTLFSFRTTRERSLRFKNGQFVMIGLEVKGKPLMRAYSIASPNYED' A
#
# COMPACT_ATOMS: atom_id res chain seq x y z
N MET A 1 18.01 -7.18 4.84
CA MET A 1 16.96 -6.15 4.73
C MET A 1 16.09 -6.49 3.53
N SER A 2 14.81 -6.81 3.72
CA SER A 2 13.88 -6.98 2.61
C SER A 2 13.67 -5.61 1.93
N LYS A 3 13.51 -5.61 0.61
CA LYS A 3 13.26 -4.38 -0.17
C LYS A 3 11.86 -3.79 0.08
N PHE A 4 10.98 -4.55 0.73
CA PHE A 4 9.58 -4.24 0.97
C PHE A 4 9.23 -4.47 2.44
N ALA A 5 8.40 -3.59 2.99
CA ALA A 5 7.74 -3.77 4.27
C ALA A 5 6.50 -4.66 4.08
N LEU A 6 6.21 -5.49 5.08
CA LEU A 6 4.95 -6.22 5.16
C LEU A 6 3.98 -5.39 6.00
N GLU A 7 2.80 -5.13 5.46
CA GLU A 7 1.77 -4.33 6.11
C GLU A 7 0.46 -5.11 6.15
N ASP A 8 -0.29 -4.97 7.25
CA ASP A 8 -1.55 -5.66 7.44
C ASP A 8 -2.70 -4.82 6.87
N VAL A 9 -3.63 -5.46 6.15
CA VAL A 9 -4.84 -4.80 5.67
C VAL A 9 -5.80 -4.55 6.84
N LEU A 10 -6.15 -3.28 7.05
CA LEU A 10 -7.02 -2.84 8.15
C LEU A 10 -8.48 -2.73 7.74
N SER A 11 -8.75 -2.37 6.48
CA SER A 11 -10.12 -2.26 5.96
C SER A 11 -10.13 -2.36 4.45
N VAL A 12 -11.21 -2.92 3.91
CA VAL A 12 -11.48 -2.99 2.47
C VAL A 12 -12.87 -2.44 2.21
N HIS A 13 -13.00 -1.59 1.21
CA HIS A 13 -14.27 -1.03 0.76
C HIS A 13 -14.38 -1.16 -0.76
N HIS A 14 -15.43 -1.82 -1.23
CA HIS A 14 -15.73 -1.94 -2.67
C HIS A 14 -16.73 -0.84 -3.04
N TRP A 15 -16.34 0.03 -3.98
CA TRP A 15 -17.21 1.07 -4.51
C TRP A 15 -18.15 0.51 -5.59
N ASN A 16 -17.65 -0.44 -6.38
CA ASN A 16 -18.39 -1.21 -7.38
C ASN A 16 -17.56 -2.45 -7.79
N ASP A 17 -17.98 -3.16 -8.84
CA ASP A 17 -17.34 -4.39 -9.33
C ASP A 17 -15.88 -4.23 -9.80
N THR A 18 -15.45 -3.00 -10.10
CA THR A 18 -14.12 -2.71 -10.67
C THR A 18 -13.26 -1.78 -9.81
N LEU A 19 -13.85 -1.15 -8.79
CA LEU A 19 -13.17 -0.15 -7.96
C LEU A 19 -13.32 -0.50 -6.49
N PHE A 20 -12.19 -0.56 -5.81
CA PHE A 20 -12.13 -0.73 -4.36
C PHE A 20 -11.01 0.14 -3.78
N SER A 21 -11.11 0.40 -2.49
CA SER A 21 -10.06 1.03 -1.69
C SER A 21 -9.78 0.17 -0.48
N PHE A 22 -8.55 0.21 0.00
CA PHE A 22 -8.16 -0.46 1.22
C PHE A 22 -7.17 0.40 1.99
N ARG A 23 -7.08 0.14 3.29
CA ARG A 23 -6.11 0.77 4.19
C ARG A 23 -5.25 -0.31 4.79
N THR A 24 -4.00 0.02 5.05
CA THR A 24 -3.04 -0.89 5.70
C THR A 24 -2.45 -0.22 6.93
N THR A 25 -1.74 -1.00 7.74
CA THR A 25 -0.71 -0.44 8.61
C THR A 25 0.34 0.30 7.79
N ARG A 26 1.13 1.13 8.47
CA ARG A 26 2.21 1.88 7.85
C ARG A 26 3.46 1.79 8.72
N GLU A 27 4.54 1.29 8.14
CA GLU A 27 5.85 1.33 8.79
C GLU A 27 6.25 2.78 9.09
N ARG A 28 6.64 3.05 10.33
CA ARG A 28 6.99 4.41 10.79
C ARG A 28 8.14 5.05 10.00
N SER A 29 8.99 4.23 9.37
CA SER A 29 10.09 4.69 8.53
C SER A 29 9.63 5.20 7.16
N LEU A 30 8.42 4.85 6.71
CA LEU A 30 7.87 5.31 5.44
C LEU A 30 7.47 6.79 5.53
N ARG A 31 8.23 7.61 4.79
CA ARG A 31 8.04 9.05 4.63
C ARG A 31 7.87 9.37 3.15
N PHE A 32 6.88 10.19 2.82
CA PHE A 32 6.56 10.58 1.45
C PHE A 32 5.99 12.00 1.38
N LYS A 33 6.02 12.59 0.18
CA LYS A 33 5.30 13.83 -0.13
C LYS A 33 3.94 13.49 -0.74
N ASN A 34 2.89 14.20 -0.34
CA ASN A 34 1.54 13.99 -0.87
C ASN A 34 1.55 14.08 -2.40
N GLY A 35 0.92 13.10 -3.07
CA GLY A 35 0.91 12.95 -4.52
C GLY A 35 1.99 12.01 -5.09
N GLN A 36 2.90 11.48 -4.27
CA GLN A 36 3.84 10.43 -4.69
C GLN A 36 3.17 9.04 -4.81
N PHE A 37 3.86 8.12 -5.48
CA PHE A 37 3.48 6.72 -5.60
C PHE A 37 4.56 5.79 -5.02
N VAL A 38 4.15 4.58 -4.65
CA VAL A 38 5.03 3.50 -4.19
C VAL A 38 4.72 2.20 -4.93
N MET A 39 5.61 1.22 -4.79
CA MET A 39 5.36 -0.13 -5.26
C MET A 39 4.63 -0.92 -4.17
N ILE A 40 3.40 -1.33 -4.44
CA ILE A 40 2.64 -2.26 -3.58
C ILE A 40 2.37 -3.56 -4.31
N GLY A 41 2.12 -4.64 -3.59
CA GLY A 41 1.88 -5.93 -4.20
C GLY A 41 1.72 -7.05 -3.19
N LEU A 42 1.72 -8.27 -3.71
CA LEU A 42 1.60 -9.51 -2.94
C LEU A 42 2.75 -10.45 -3.28
N GLU A 43 3.11 -11.30 -2.35
CA GLU A 43 3.96 -12.45 -2.65
C GLU A 43 3.14 -13.53 -3.35
N VAL A 44 3.59 -13.95 -4.53
CA VAL A 44 2.96 -15.01 -5.32
C VAL A 44 4.04 -16.04 -5.67
N LYS A 45 3.90 -17.27 -5.16
CA LYS A 45 4.85 -18.37 -5.40
C LYS A 45 6.30 -17.99 -5.04
N GLY A 46 6.50 -17.34 -3.88
CA GLY A 46 7.82 -16.93 -3.40
C GLY A 46 8.44 -15.73 -4.14
N LYS A 47 7.67 -15.02 -4.97
CA LYS A 47 8.14 -13.85 -5.72
C LYS A 47 7.21 -12.66 -5.53
N PRO A 48 7.74 -11.43 -5.35
CA PRO A 48 6.92 -10.24 -5.21
C PRO A 48 6.29 -9.83 -6.55
N LEU A 49 4.97 -9.77 -6.60
CA LEU A 49 4.21 -9.24 -7.74
C LEU A 49 3.77 -7.80 -7.42
N MET A 50 4.52 -6.83 -7.94
CA MET A 50 4.37 -5.42 -7.56
C MET A 50 3.81 -4.56 -8.69
N ARG A 51 3.09 -3.50 -8.34
CA ARG A 51 2.62 -2.45 -9.25
C ARG A 51 2.76 -1.08 -8.58
N ALA A 52 2.90 -0.04 -9.40
CA ALA A 52 2.93 1.33 -8.92
C ALA A 52 1.53 1.78 -8.54
N TYR A 53 1.36 2.30 -7.31
CA TYR A 53 0.12 2.90 -6.83
C TYR A 53 0.42 4.22 -6.12
N SER A 54 -0.38 5.24 -6.40
CA SER A 54 -0.38 6.49 -5.65
C SER A 54 -0.75 6.25 -4.20
N ILE A 55 -0.09 6.95 -3.26
CA ILE A 55 -0.50 6.93 -1.87
C ILE A 55 -1.70 7.87 -1.71
N ALA A 56 -2.85 7.29 -1.38
CA ALA A 56 -4.10 8.01 -1.25
C ALA A 56 -4.37 8.54 0.17
N SER A 57 -3.52 8.21 1.15
CA SER A 57 -3.55 8.80 2.49
C SER A 57 -2.62 10.02 2.60
N PRO A 58 -2.93 11.01 3.45
CA PRO A 58 -2.02 12.11 3.73
C PRO A 58 -0.80 11.63 4.53
N ASN A 59 0.37 12.22 4.27
CA ASN A 59 1.64 11.79 4.86
C ASN A 59 1.77 11.96 6.39
N TYR A 60 0.87 12.73 7.01
CA TYR A 60 0.80 12.94 8.45
C TYR A 60 -0.17 12.00 9.17
N GLU A 61 -0.91 11.16 8.43
CA GLU A 61 -1.83 10.17 9.02
C GLU A 61 -1.05 8.97 9.56
N ASP A 62 -1.42 8.52 10.77
CA ASP A 62 -0.86 7.34 11.44
C ASP A 62 -1.71 6.09 11.18
#